data_AF-A0A7Z0EPR1-F1
#
_entry.id   AF-A0A7Z0EPR1-F1
#
_cell.length_a   1.000
_cell.length_b   1.000
_cell.length_c   1.000
_cell.angle_alpha   90.00
_cell.angle_beta   90.00
_cell.angle_gamma   90.00
#
_symmetry.space_group_name_H-M   'P 1'
#
loop_
_entity.id
_entity.type
_entity.pdbx_description
1 polymer ?
#
loop_
_entity_poly.entity_id
_entity_poly.type
_entity_poly.pdbx_seq_one_letter_code
_entity_poly.pdbx_strand_id
1 'polypeptide(L)' 'MSALDRALDSLIAGRWILTTTDTDDGRTLIVAHRPVGWTGPGDPYELLTAADHRQMWGLLTRHGEAP' A
#
# COMPACT_ATOMS: atom_id res chain seq x y z
N MET A 1 10.20 -9.34 14.18
CA MET A 1 9.47 -9.22 12.91
C MET A 1 10.22 -8.28 12.00
N SER A 2 10.50 -8.70 10.77
CA SER A 2 11.09 -7.83 9.76
C SER A 2 10.08 -6.77 9.31
N ALA A 3 10.58 -5.73 8.66
CA ALA A 3 9.73 -4.67 8.15
C ALA A 3 8.84 -5.17 6.98
N LEU A 4 9.31 -6.20 6.25
CA LEU A 4 8.52 -6.93 5.26
C LEU A 4 7.36 -7.71 5.91
N ASP A 5 7.61 -8.39 7.05
CA ASP A 5 6.56 -9.14 7.75
C ASP A 5 5.41 -8.20 8.19
N ARG A 6 5.72 -6.98 8.65
CA ARG A 6 4.69 -5.99 9.01
C ARG A 6 3.90 -5.48 7.81
N ALA A 7 4.56 -5.31 6.67
CA ALA A 7 3.90 -4.92 5.43
C ALA A 7 2.94 -6.02 4.96
N LEU A 8 3.38 -7.29 5.03
CA LEU A 8 2.55 -8.44 4.71
C LEU A 8 1.38 -8.59 5.70
N ASP A 9 1.61 -8.43 7.00
CA ASP A 9 0.55 -8.44 8.01
C ASP A 9 -0.47 -7.33 7.76
N SER A 10 -0.04 -6.15 7.33
CA SER A 10 -0.94 -5.05 7.00
C SER A 10 -1.82 -5.37 5.79
N LEU A 11 -1.31 -6.09 4.80
CA LEU A 11 -2.10 -6.58 3.67
C LEU A 11 -3.05 -7.70 4.07
N ILE A 12 -2.57 -8.68 4.83
CA ILE A 12 -3.38 -9.81 5.31
C ILE A 12 -4.51 -9.30 6.21
N ALA A 13 -4.24 -8.30 7.05
CA ALA A 13 -5.23 -7.65 7.89
C ALA A 13 -6.16 -6.69 7.13
N GLY A 14 -6.02 -6.55 5.80
CA GLY A 14 -6.88 -5.72 4.97
C GLY A 14 -6.73 -4.22 5.20
N ARG A 15 -5.60 -3.77 5.78
CA ARG A 15 -5.33 -2.35 6.05
C ARG A 15 -4.95 -1.57 4.78
N TRP A 16 -4.52 -2.30 3.76
CA TRP A 16 -4.17 -1.80 2.44
C TRP A 16 -4.81 -2.70 1.39
N ILE A 17 -5.42 -2.08 0.38
CA ILE A 17 -5.92 -2.72 -0.82
C ILE A 17 -4.97 -2.36 -1.95
N LEU A 18 -4.53 -3.37 -2.70
CA LEU A 18 -3.69 -3.21 -3.89
C LEU A 18 -4.54 -3.31 -5.14
N THR A 19 -4.41 -2.30 -5.99
CA THR A 19 -5.00 -2.25 -7.33
C THR A 19 -3.94 -1.85 -8.35
N THR A 20 -4.29 -1.89 -9.63
CA THR A 20 -3.46 -1.39 -10.72
C THR A 20 -4.23 -0.34 -11.51
N THR A 21 -3.55 0.72 -11.93
CA THR A 21 -4.11 1.73 -12.83
C THR A 21 -3.20 1.92 -14.03
N ASP A 22 -3.79 2.07 -15.20
CA ASP A 22 -3.05 2.50 -16.38
C ASP A 22 -2.90 4.03 -16.36
N THR A 23 -1.75 4.51 -16.81
CA THR A 23 -1.44 5.93 -16.98
C THR A 23 -1.64 6.33 -18.43
N ASP A 24 -1.85 7.62 -18.70
CA ASP A 24 -2.00 8.17 -20.06
C ASP A 24 -0.82 7.83 -20.99
N ASP A 25 0.39 7.64 -20.43
CA ASP A 25 1.59 7.22 -21.17
C ASP A 25 1.65 5.71 -21.48
N GLY A 26 0.57 4.96 -21.23
CA GLY A 26 0.45 3.52 -21.49
C GLY A 26 1.20 2.60 -20.52
N ARG A 27 1.62 3.11 -19.35
CA ARG A 27 2.24 2.31 -18.29
C ARG A 27 1.19 1.86 -17.28
N THR A 28 1.41 0.72 -16.65
CA THR A 28 0.60 0.28 -15.51
C THR A 28 1.34 0.56 -14.20
N LEU A 29 0.66 1.22 -13.26
CA LEU A 29 1.13 1.46 -11.90
C LEU A 29 0.39 0.58 -10.92
N ILE A 30 1.10 0.18 -9.86
CA ILE A 30 0.50 -0.45 -8.69
C ILE A 30 0.11 0.65 -7.72
N VAL A 31 -1.12 0.60 -7.23
CA VAL A 31 -1.70 1.56 -6.29
C VAL A 31 -2.10 0.83 -5.01
N ALA A 32 -1.61 1.29 -3.87
CA ALA A 32 -2.11 0.88 -2.56
C ALA A 32 -2.99 1.99 -1.99
N HIS A 33 -4.17 1.64 -1.51
CA HIS A 33 -5.08 2.57 -0.84
C HIS A 33 -5.72 1.92 0.38
N ARG A 34 -6.27 2.75 1.28
CA ARG A 34 -7.03 2.25 2.43
C ARG A 34 -8.37 1.67 2.00
N PRO A 35 -8.92 0.69 2.74
CA PRO A 35 -10.26 0.18 2.48
C PRO A 35 -11.32 1.27 2.71
N VAL A 36 -12.46 1.14 2.02
CA VAL A 36 -13.60 2.03 2.22
C VAL A 36 -14.05 1.96 3.68
N GLY A 37 -14.23 3.11 4.32
CA GLY A 37 -14.61 3.18 5.74
C GLY A 37 -13.47 2.89 6.70
N TRP A 38 -12.21 3.07 6.29
CA TRP A 38 -11.04 2.95 7.17
C TRP A 38 -11.17 3.83 8.41
N THR A 39 -11.13 3.21 9.59
CA THR A 39 -11.14 3.88 10.90
C THR A 39 -9.87 3.61 11.70
N GLY A 40 -8.85 3.00 11.07
CA GLY A 40 -7.55 2.76 11.70
C GLY A 40 -6.65 3.99 11.65
N PRO A 41 -5.40 3.86 12.10
CA PRO A 41 -4.44 4.96 12.05
C PRO A 41 -4.04 5.31 10.60
N GLY A 42 -3.56 6.55 10.41
CA GLY A 42 -3.23 7.11 9.11
C GLY A 42 -4.40 7.82 8.40
N ASP A 43 -4.13 8.32 7.19
CA ASP A 43 -5.13 9.00 6.36
C ASP A 43 -6.00 7.95 5.62
N PRO A 44 -7.35 7.94 5.79
CA PRO A 44 -8.24 7.04 5.06
C PRO A 44 -8.25 7.26 3.54
N TYR A 45 -7.74 8.39 3.05
CA TYR A 45 -7.61 8.70 1.63
C TYR A 45 -6.16 8.56 1.12
N GLU A 46 -5.29 7.96 1.94
CA GLU A 46 -3.89 7.73 1.59
C GLU A 46 -3.76 6.83 0.35
N LEU A 47 -2.95 7.29 -0.60
CA LEU A 47 -2.67 6.63 -1.86
C LEU A 47 -1.15 6.51 -2.06
N LEU A 48 -0.67 5.27 -2.15
CA LEU A 48 0.72 4.97 -2.49
C LEU A 48 0.75 4.46 -3.92
N THR A 49 1.67 4.98 -4.73
CA THR A 49 1.81 4.56 -6.13
C THR A 49 3.23 4.09 -6.39
N ALA A 50 3.38 3.01 -7.15
CA ALA A 50 4.67 2.44 -7.51
C ALA A 50 4.65 1.85 -8.92
N ALA A 51 5.78 1.93 -9.60
CA ALA A 51 5.94 1.34 -10.94
C ALA A 51 6.11 -0.19 -10.91
N ASP A 52 6.51 -0.76 -9.76
CA ASP A 52 6.74 -2.18 -9.61
C ASP A 52 6.54 -2.65 -8.16
N HIS A 53 6.45 -3.97 -8.00
CA HIS A 53 6.21 -4.60 -6.70
C HIS A 53 7.31 -4.28 -5.68
N ARG A 54 8.59 -4.23 -6.08
CA ARG A 54 9.70 -3.96 -5.16
C ARG A 54 9.60 -2.55 -4.60
N GLN A 55 9.26 -1.57 -5.43
CA GLN A 55 8.99 -0.21 -4.98
C GLN A 55 7.77 -0.16 -4.07
N MET A 56 6.69 -0.86 -4.41
CA MET A 56 5.50 -0.95 -3.57
C MET A 56 5.80 -1.56 -2.19
N TRP A 57 6.61 -2.63 -2.14
CA TRP A 57 7.05 -3.23 -0.88
C TRP A 57 7.84 -2.25 -0.03
N GLY A 58 8.71 -1.45 -0.65
CA GLY A 58 9.44 -0.39 0.03
C GLY A 58 8.51 0.67 0.64
N LEU A 59 7.47 1.07 -0.08
CA LEU A 59 6.46 2.02 0.41
C LEU A 59 5.65 1.43 1.56
N LEU A 60 5.06 0.25 1.38
CA LEU A 60 4.29 -0.43 2.43
C LEU A 60 5.12 -0.73 3.68
N THR A 61 6.41 -0.99 3.53
CA THR A 61 7.33 -1.20 4.65
C THR A 61 7.56 0.07 5.46
N ARG A 62 7.57 1.24 4.80
CA ARG A 62 7.71 2.55 5.46
C ARG A 62 6.40 3.03 6.08
N HIS A 63 5.27 2.70 5.46
CA HIS A 63 3.91 3.11 5.86
C HIS A 63 3.17 2.07 6.71
N GLY A 64 3.72 0.85 6.84
CA GLY A 64 3.31 -0.15 7.82
C GLY A 64 3.78 0.33 9.18
N GLU A 65 2.98 1.21 9.79
CA GLU A 65 3.36 1.99 10.96
C GLU A 65 4.03 1.17 12.06
N ALA A 66 5.04 1.83 12.63
CA ALA A 66 5.59 1.62 13.96
C ALA A 66 4.48 1.57 15.03
N PRO A 67 4.73 0.94 16.19
CA PRO A 67 3.74 0.68 17.25
C PRO A 67 3.03 1.94 17.77
#